data_AF-A0A3R9NDC0-F1
#
_entry.id   AF-A0A3R9NDC0-F1
#
_cell.length_a   1.000
_cell.length_b   1.000
_cell.length_c   1.000
_cell.angle_alpha   90.00
_cell.angle_beta   90.00
_cell.angle_gamma   90.00
#
_symmetry.space_group_name_H-M   'P 1'
#
loop_
_entity.id
_entity.type
_entity.pdbx_description
1 polymer ?
#
loop_
_entity_poly.entity_id
_entity_poly.type
_entity_poly.pdbx_seq_one_letter_code
_entity_poly.pdbx_strand_id
1 'polypeptide(L)' 'MFIVEELETIEQCLARMMKEGYSPVRRIEEPIFQEIVEDGQKQIVPCGRIIKFEGKIQK' A
#
# COMPACT_ATOMS: atom_id res chain seq x y z
N MET A 1 8.80 7.75 0.39
CA MET A 1 7.91 6.58 0.19
C MET A 1 6.49 7.10 0.11
N PHE A 2 5.67 6.57 -0.79
CA PHE A 2 4.28 6.97 -0.97
C PHE A 2 3.40 5.76 -0.71
N ILE A 3 2.42 5.88 0.18
CA ILE A 3 1.45 4.82 0.45
C ILE A 3 0.18 5.16 -0.33
N VAL A 4 -0.46 4.15 -0.92
CA VAL A 4 -1.80 4.30 -1.50
C VAL A 4 -2.78 4.34 -0.33
N GLU A 5 -3.42 5.49 -0.11
CA GLU A 5 -4.36 5.70 0.99
C GLU A 5 -5.67 4.91 0.78
N GLU A 6 -6.45 4.67 1.84
CA GLU A 6 -7.66 3.82 1.82
C GLU A 6 -8.70 4.22 0.75
N LEU A 7 -8.84 5.52 0.51
CA LEU A 7 -9.78 6.10 -0.47
C LEU A 7 -9.06 6.63 -1.72
N GLU A 8 -7.82 6.22 -1.93
CA GLU A 8 -6.97 6.63 -3.05
C GLU A 8 -6.77 5.44 -4.00
N THR A 9 -6.92 5.68 -5.30
CA THR A 9 -6.52 4.73 -6.34
C THR A 9 -5.02 4.77 -6.56
N ILE A 10 -4.46 3.73 -7.17
CA ILE A 10 -3.03 3.71 -7.52
C ILE A 10 -2.69 4.89 -8.44
N GLU A 11 -3.56 5.20 -9.40
CA GLU A 11 -3.38 6.32 -10.33
C GLU A 11 -3.34 7.67 -9.59
N GLN A 12 -4.21 7.87 -8.60
CA GLN A 12 -4.20 9.07 -7.78
C GLN A 12 -2.92 9.20 -6.94
N CYS A 13 -2.45 8.09 -6.35
CA CYS A 13 -1.17 8.06 -5.64
C CYS A 13 0.00 8.44 -6.55
N LEU A 14 0.06 7.88 -7.76
CA LEU A 14 1.09 8.19 -8.75
C LEU A 14 1.02 9.65 -9.24
N ALA A 15 -0.19 10.20 -9.41
CA ALA A 15 -0.38 11.60 -9.75
C ALA A 15 0.13 12.53 -8.63
N ARG A 16 -0.11 12.16 -7.37
CA ARG A 16 0.43 12.87 -6.20
C ARG A 16 1.96 12.82 -6.17
N MET A 17 2.57 11.65 -6.42
CA MET A 17 4.03 11.53 -6.56
C MET A 17 4.58 12.50 -7.60
N MET A 18 3.96 12.53 -8.78
CA MET A 18 4.38 13.42 -9.87
C MET A 18 4.24 14.90 -9.50
N LYS A 19 3.13 15.29 -8.87
CA LYS A 19 2.90 16.66 -8.39
C LYS A 19 3.95 17.12 -7.37
N GLU A 20 4.46 16.19 -6.57
CA GLU A 20 5.54 16.42 -5.60
C GLU A 20 6.95 16.30 -6.21
N GLY A 21 7.07 16.04 -7.52
CA GLY A 21 8.36 15.96 -8.23
C GLY A 21 9.04 14.59 -8.17
N TYR A 22 8.33 13.54 -7.75
CA TYR A 22 8.85 12.18 -7.64
C TYR A 22 8.40 11.31 -8.83
N SER A 23 9.29 10.42 -9.26
CA SER A 23 8.97 9.27 -10.13
C SER A 23 9.03 7.98 -9.32
N PRO A 24 8.08 7.04 -9.49
CA PRO A 24 8.14 5.75 -8.81
C PRO A 24 9.28 4.90 -9.38
N VAL A 25 10.11 4.33 -8.50
CA VAL A 25 11.21 3.42 -8.87
C VAL A 25 11.01 2.00 -8.36
N ARG A 26 10.10 1.80 -7.39
CA ARG A 26 9.75 0.48 -6.85
C ARG A 26 8.32 0.47 -6.32
N ARG A 27 7.60 -0.63 -6.54
CA ARG A 27 6.32 -0.95 -5.88
C ARG A 27 6.55 -2.04 -4.85
N ILE A 28 5.99 -1.85 -3.66
CA ILE A 28 6.04 -2.79 -2.54
C ILE A 28 4.60 -3.09 -2.14
N GLU A 29 4.27 -4.37 -1.98
CA GLU A 29 2.98 -4.83 -1.46
C GLU A 29 3.21 -5.63 -0.19
N GLU A 30 2.64 -5.17 0.91
CA GLU A 30 2.74 -5.82 2.21
C GLU A 30 1.38 -6.43 2.55
N PRO A 31 1.27 -7.77 2.76
CA PRO A 31 0.02 -8.40 3.15
C PRO A 31 -0.39 -7.96 4.56
N ILE A 32 -1.69 -7.77 4.77
CA ILE A 32 -2.30 -7.54 6.08
C ILE A 32 -2.99 -8.83 6.50
N PHE A 33 -2.73 -9.25 7.73
CA PHE A 33 -3.36 -10.40 8.35
C PHE A 33 -4.21 -9.96 9.54
N GLN A 34 -5.29 -10.68 9.79
CA GLN A 34 -6.18 -10.47 10.92
C GLN A 34 -6.32 -11.77 11.72
N GLU A 35 -6.24 -11.67 13.05
CA GLU A 35 -6.66 -12.75 13.94
C GLU A 35 -8.19 -12.76 14.00
N ILE A 36 -8.79 -13.89 13.63
CA ILE A 36 -10.23 -14.14 13.78
C ILE A 36 -10.44 -15.31 14.74
N VAL A 37 -11.58 -15.30 15.43
CA VAL A 37 -12.03 -16.45 16.22
C VAL A 37 -13.19 -17.09 15.47
N GLU A 38 -13.00 -18.32 15.03
CA GLU A 38 -14.00 -19.12 14.34
C GLU A 38 -14.07 -20.48 15.05
N ASP A 39 -15.28 -20.92 15.41
CA ASP A 39 -15.52 -22.15 16.18
C ASP A 39 -14.68 -22.28 17.48
N GLY A 40 -14.44 -21.15 18.15
CA GLY A 40 -13.65 -21.08 19.37
C GLY A 40 -12.14 -21.24 19.16
N GLN A 41 -11.67 -21.32 17.91
CA GLN A 41 -10.26 -21.40 17.55
C GLN A 41 -9.77 -20.07 16.95
N LYS A 42 -8.56 -19.67 17.33
CA LYS A 42 -7.89 -18.51 16.75
C LYS A 42 -7.25 -18.90 15.41
N GLN A 43 -7.57 -18.16 14.36
CA GLN A 43 -6.97 -18.31 13.03
C GLN A 43 -6.39 -16.98 12.56
N ILE A 44 -5.25 -17.03 11.87
CA ILE A 44 -4.64 -15.86 11.21
C ILE A 44 -4.97 -15.95 9.73
N VAL A 45 -5.80 -15.03 9.24
CA VAL A 45 -6.25 -15.03 7.84
C VAL A 45 -5.76 -13.77 7.11
N PRO A 46 -5.42 -13.87 5.81
CA PRO A 46 -5.11 -12.69 5.01
C PRO A 46 -6.39 -11.88 4.79
N CYS A 47 -6.34 -10.58 5.10
CA CYS A 47 -7.51 -9.70 4.99
C CYS A 47 -7.29 -8.48 4.08
N GLY A 48 -6.05 -8.25 3.61
CA GLY A 48 -5.78 -7.13 2.71
C GLY A 48 -4.31 -6.98 2.37
N ARG A 49 -3.96 -5.81 1.84
CA ARG A 49 -2.58 -5.42 1.54
C ARG A 49 -2.40 -3.90 1.63
N ILE A 50 -1.20 -3.48 2.01
CA ILE A 50 -0.74 -2.09 1.88
C ILE A 50 0.11 -1.99 0.62
N ILE A 51 -0.20 -1.03 -0.26
CA ILE A 51 0.59 -0.75 -1.46
C ILE A 51 1.43 0.49 -1.20
N LYS A 52 2.74 0.40 -1.47
CA LYS A 52 3.68 1.50 -1.31
C LYS A 52 4.55 1.66 -2.55
N PHE A 53 4.87 2.90 -2.91
CA PHE A 53 5.81 3.26 -3.96
C PHE A 53 7.05 3.96 -3.39
N GLU A 54 8.23 3.50 -3.78
CA GLU A 54 9.47 4.24 -3.56
C GLU A 54 9.58 5.30 -4.65
N GLY A 55 9.73 6.56 -4.26
CA GLY A 55 9.86 7.69 -5.18
C GLY A 55 11.28 8.19 -5.24
N LYS A 56 11.77 8.51 -6.44
CA LYS A 56 13.03 9.22 -6.67
C LYS A 56 12.73 10.62 -7.22
N ILE A 57 13.38 11.64 -6.68
CA ILE A 57 13.28 13.02 -7.18
C ILE A 57 13.77 13.04 -8.63
N GLN A 58 12.96 13.60 -9.51
CA GLN A 58 13.41 13.96 -10.85
C GLN A 58 14.22 15.25 -10.74
N LYS A 59 15.53 15.17 -11.01
CA LYS A 59 16.40 16.33 -11.18
C LYS A 59 16.27 16.88 -12.59
#